data_AF-A0A167IUN7-F1
#
_entry.id   AF-A0A167IUN7-F1
#
_cell.length_a   1.000
_cell.length_b   1.000
_cell.length_c   1.000
_cell.angle_alpha   90.00
_cell.angle_beta   90.00
_cell.angle_gamma   90.00
#
_symmetry.space_group_name_H-M   'P 1'
#
loop_
_entity.id
_entity.type
_entity.pdbx_description
1 polymer ?
#
loop_
_entity_poly.entity_id
_entity_poly.type
_entity_poly.pdbx_seq_one_letter_code
_entity_poly.pdbx_strand_id
1 'polypeptide(L)' 'MVALKYNLLMKVFAERLKADGLATKAVIAACMHKLIRQIYGVLKSCTAFDATFSWNRLDFQDGI' A
#
# COMPACT_ATOMS: atom_id res chain seq x y z
N MET A 1 2.07 14.21 -0.62
CA MET A 1 1.11 13.11 -0.90
C MET A 1 0.30 12.85 0.35
N VAL A 2 -1.03 12.98 0.29
CA VAL A 2 -1.94 12.89 1.47
C VAL A 2 -1.93 11.48 2.07
N ALA A 3 -1.89 10.44 1.22
CA ALA A 3 -1.87 9.05 1.66
C ALA A 3 -0.70 8.69 2.60
N LEU A 4 0.49 9.23 2.35
CA LEU A 4 1.67 9.02 3.22
C LEU A 4 1.56 9.72 4.57
N LYS A 5 0.72 10.76 4.66
CA LYS A 5 0.54 11.56 5.87
C LYS A 5 -0.49 10.94 6.81
N TYR A 6 -1.55 10.35 6.27
CA TYR A 6 -2.67 9.82 7.06
C TYR A 6 -2.70 8.29 7.16
N ASN A 7 -1.99 7.56 6.28
CA ASN A 7 -1.93 6.11 6.33
C ASN A 7 -0.51 5.63 6.64
N LEU A 8 -0.30 5.21 7.90
CA LEU A 8 0.97 4.67 8.40
C LEU A 8 1.47 3.48 7.56
N LEU A 9 0.57 2.61 7.08
CA LEU A 9 0.92 1.47 6.22
C LEU A 9 1.53 1.92 4.89
N MET A 10 0.99 2.99 4.31
CA MET A 10 1.50 3.56 3.06
C MET A 10 2.82 4.28 3.26
N LYS A 11 3.02 4.90 4.42
CA LYS A 11 4.31 5.53 4.77
C LYS A 11 5.43 4.49 4.82
N VAL A 12 5.24 3.40 5.57
CA VAL A 12 6.23 2.31 5.67
C VAL A 12 6.49 1.68 4.30
N PHE A 13 5.45 1.46 3.50
CA PHE A 13 5.59 0.92 2.14
C PHE A 13 6.41 1.83 1.21
N ALA A 14 6.14 3.14 1.24
CA ALA A 14 6.89 4.09 0.43
C ALA A 14 8.33 4.27 0.89
N GLU A 15 8.60 4.20 2.19
CA GLU A 15 9.96 4.22 2.72
C GLU A 15 10.76 2.99 2.28
N ARG A 16 10.15 1.79 2.29
CA ARG A 16 10.77 0.57 1.75
C ARG A 16 11.12 0.72 0.26
N LEU A 17 10.14 1.12 -0.56
CA LEU A 17 10.36 1.32 -2.00
C LEU A 17 11.44 2.38 -2.30
N LYS A 18 11.52 3.43 -1.47
CA LYS A 18 12.59 4.44 -1.59
C LYS A 18 13.95 3.89 -1.19
N ALA A 19 14.02 3.04 -0.17
CA ALA A 19 15.25 2.37 0.23
C ALA A 19 15.76 1.42 -0.87
N ASP A 20 14.84 0.81 -1.63
CA ASP A 20 15.16 -0.01 -2.81
C ASP A 20 15.64 0.82 -4.02
N GLY A 21 15.73 2.16 -3.90
CA GLY A 21 16.26 3.05 -4.94
C GLY A 21 15.28 3.37 -6.07
N LEU A 22 13.99 3.06 -5.91
CA LEU A 22 12.99 3.31 -6.94
C LEU A 22 12.74 4.82 -7.13
N ALA A 23 12.52 5.20 -8.40
CA ALA A 23 12.18 6.58 -8.75
C ALA A 23 10.91 7.04 -8.02
N THR A 24 10.89 8.29 -7.54
CA THR A 24 9.76 8.85 -6.77
C THR A 24 8.40 8.69 -7.46
N LYS A 25 8.35 8.77 -8.79
CA LYS A 25 7.13 8.54 -9.57
C LYS A 25 6.65 7.07 -9.51
N ALA A 26 7.58 6.12 -9.54
CA ALA A 26 7.27 4.69 -9.39
C ALA A 26 6.74 4.40 -7.99
N VAL A 27 7.34 4.99 -6.95
CA VAL A 27 6.85 4.88 -5.56
C VAL A 27 5.41 5.39 -5.44
N ILE A 28 5.13 6.55 -6.03
CA ILE A 28 3.78 7.14 -6.07
C ILE A 28 2.78 6.21 -6.77
N ALA A 29 3.15 5.68 -7.95
CA ALA A 29 2.28 4.77 -8.71
C ALA A 29 1.99 3.47 -7.94
N ALA A 30 3.01 2.87 -7.30
CA ALA A 30 2.86 1.69 -6.47
C ALA A 30 1.94 1.94 -5.26
N CYS A 31 2.08 3.09 -4.59
CA CYS A 31 1.17 3.50 -3.52
C CYS A 31 -0.28 3.64 -4.01
N MET A 32 -0.50 4.30 -5.15
CA MET A 32 -1.84 4.44 -5.72
C MET A 32 -2.46 3.09 -6.08
N HIS A 33 -1.69 2.18 -6.68
CA HIS A 33 -2.15 0.83 -6.99
C HIS A 33 -2.56 0.05 -5.73
N LYS A 34 -1.77 0.11 -4.66
CA LYS A 34 -2.09 -0.51 -3.36
C LYS A 34 -3.38 0.05 -2.75
N LEU A 35 -3.63 1.36 -2.86
CA LEU A 35 -4.86 1.99 -2.37
C LEU A 35 -6.10 1.50 -3.13
N ILE A 36 -6.03 1.44 -4.46
CA ILE A 36 -7.14 0.96 -5.28
C ILE A 36 -7.49 -0.49 -4.91
N ARG A 37 -6.48 -1.35 -4.70
CA ARG A 37 -6.69 -2.72 -4.25
C ARG A 37 -7.32 -2.81 -2.85
N GLN A 38 -6.98 -1.92 -1.94
CA GLN A 38 -7.63 -1.86 -0.61
C GLN A 38 -9.11 -1.49 -0.73
N ILE A 39 -9.43 -0.47 -1.54
CA ILE A 39 -10.82 -0.06 -1.80
C ILE A 39 -11.60 -1.22 -2.43
N TYR A 40 -11.03 -1.87 -3.45
CA TYR A 40 -11.64 -3.04 -4.07
C TYR A 40 -11.87 -4.17 -3.06
N GLY A 41 -10.91 -4.43 -2.18
CA GLY A 41 -11.05 -5.42 -1.10
C GLY A 41 -12.25 -5.13 -0.21
N VAL A 42 -12.37 -3.90 0.30
CA VAL A 42 -13.48 -3.44 1.15
C VAL A 42 -14.83 -3.61 0.46
N LEU A 43 -14.92 -3.20 -0.81
CA LEU A 43 -16.15 -3.34 -1.59
C LEU A 43 -16.51 -4.80 -1.84
N LYS A 44 -15.52 -5.68 -2.07
CA LYS A 44 -15.72 -7.10 -2.34
C LYS A 44 -16.11 -7.90 -1.10
N SER A 45 -15.48 -7.61 0.04
CA SER A 45 -15.74 -8.33 1.30
C SER A 45 -16.91 -7.75 2.09
N CYS A 46 -17.43 -6.58 1.73
CA CYS A 46 -18.41 -5.81 2.50
C CYS A 46 -17.99 -5.58 3.97
N THR A 47 -16.70 -5.63 4.26
CA THR A 47 -16.13 -5.35 5.59
C THR A 47 -15.53 -3.96 5.58
N ALA A 48 -15.81 -3.17 6.62
CA ALA A 48 -15.26 -1.83 6.76
C ALA A 48 -13.72 -1.83 6.72
N PHE A 49 -13.14 -0.75 6.20
CA PHE A 49 -11.70 -0.55 6.18
C PHE A 49 -11.16 -0.44 7.61
N ASP A 50 -10.22 -1.29 7.97
CA ASP A 50 -9.49 -1.22 9.23
C ASP A 50 -8.05 -0.73 8.96
N ALA A 51 -7.72 0.43 9.52
CA ALA A 51 -6.40 1.05 9.37
C ALA A 51 -5.31 0.36 10.20
N THR A 52 -5.69 -0.45 11.19
CA THR A 52 -4.78 -1.26 12.01
C THR A 52 -4.57 -2.66 11.45
N PHE A 53 -5.20 -2.96 10.31
CA PHE A 53 -5.16 -4.27 9.69
C PHE A 53 -3.77 -4.59 9.15
N SER A 54 -2.96 -5.26 9.98
CA SER A 54 -1.65 -5.77 9.59
C SER A 54 -1.82 -7.14 8.94
N TRP A 55 -1.72 -7.20 7.61
CA TRP A 55 -1.53 -8.48 6.95
C TRP A 55 -0.14 -9.01 7.29
N ASN A 56 -0.09 -10.02 8.15
CA ASN A 56 1.13 -10.80 8.35
C ASN A 56 1.40 -11.54 7.04
N ARG A 57 2.30 -11.00 6.20
CA ARG A 57 2.93 -11.69 5.05
C ARG A 57 2.07 -11.88 3.78
N LEU A 58 1.60 -10.79 3.15
CA LEU A 58 1.05 -10.83 1.77
C LEU A 58 1.93 -10.13 0.70
N ASP A 59 3.08 -9.60 1.09
CA ASP A 59 4.01 -8.86 0.22
C ASP A 59 5.09 -9.73 -0.44
N PHE A 60 5.14 -11.04 -0.17
CA PHE A 60 5.99 -12.02 -0.86
C PHE A 60 5.36 -12.54 -2.17
N GLN A 61 4.91 -11.64 -3.04
CA GLN A 61 4.55 -11.98 -4.42
C GLN A 61 5.41 -11.12 -5.36
N ASP A 62 6.73 -11.31 -5.27
CA ASP A 62 7.67 -11.06 -6.37
C ASP A 62 7.70 -12.34 -7.20
N GLY A 63 7.07 -12.31 -8.37
CA GLY A 63 6.99 -13.49 -9.23
C GLY A 63 5.93 -13.47 -10.32
N ILE A 64 5.66 -12.30 -10.94
CA ILE A 64 5.26 -12.17 -12.36
C ILE A 64 5.86 -10.86 -12.88
#